data_AF-A0A379X284-F1
#
_entry.id   AF-A0A379X284-F1
#
_cell.length_a   1.000
_cell.length_b   1.000
_cell.length_c   1.000
_cell.angle_alpha   90.00
_cell.angle_beta   90.00
_cell.angle_gamma   90.00
#
_symmetry.space_group_name_H-M   'P 1'
#
loop_
_entity.id
_entity.type
_entity.pdbx_description
1 polymer ?
#
loop_
_entity_poly.entity_id
_entity_poly.type
_entity_poly.pdbx_seq_one_letter_code
_entity_poly.pdbx_strand_id
1 'polypeptide(L)'
;MVNGVWRSRIHREGKFTITSVDAIGNRSDDVPLDIMKETPVISLSPDSDSGTAGDNITRDNQPTFIIGNLESDVVVVQVDINGTVYNAEKNADGVWFFTPGTPLADGSYTISVIASDAAGNQKNSLPITVTIDSTLTVPEIALAAGEDNGASDSDNVTNHNHTQPKFTLQHIDADVTGVTVNVTHNA
;
A
#
# COMPACT_ATOMS: atom_id res chain seq x y z
N MET A 1 -12.58 -29.82 45.70
CA MET A 1 -11.35 -29.94 44.86
C MET A 1 -11.30 -31.39 44.39
N VAL A 2 -11.56 -31.65 43.12
CA VAL A 2 -11.61 -33.01 42.58
C VAL A 2 -10.69 -33.04 41.36
N ASN A 3 -9.64 -33.86 41.42
CA ASN A 3 -8.74 -34.27 40.33
C ASN A 3 -7.57 -33.35 39.87
N GLY A 4 -7.06 -32.43 40.70
CA GLY A 4 -5.77 -31.77 40.39
C GLY A 4 -5.73 -30.91 39.11
N VAL A 5 -6.88 -30.67 38.47
CA VAL A 5 -6.99 -29.82 37.29
C VAL A 5 -7.32 -28.41 37.73
N TRP A 6 -6.43 -27.47 37.42
CA TRP A 6 -6.61 -26.04 37.63
C TRP A 6 -6.90 -25.36 36.29
N ARG A 7 -7.83 -24.41 36.28
CA ARG A 7 -8.15 -23.59 35.11
C ARG A 7 -8.11 -22.14 35.51
N SER A 8 -7.38 -21.32 34.78
CA SER A 8 -7.34 -19.87 34.93
C SER A 8 -7.38 -19.21 33.57
N ARG A 9 -7.99 -18.03 33.46
CA ARG A 9 -7.93 -17.18 32.26
C ARG A 9 -6.95 -16.04 32.54
N ILE A 10 -5.87 -15.99 31.78
CA ILE A 10 -4.95 -14.86 31.79
C ILE A 10 -5.43 -13.89 30.70
N HIS A 11 -5.59 -12.61 31.05
CA HIS A 11 -6.12 -11.56 30.18
C HIS A 11 -5.06 -10.53 29.76
N ARG A 12 -3.78 -10.81 30.02
CA ARG A 12 -2.66 -9.92 29.68
C ARG A 12 -1.82 -10.55 28.58
N GLU A 13 -1.33 -9.69 27.70
CA GLU A 13 -0.38 -9.95 26.62
C GLU A 13 1.01 -10.34 27.16
N GLY A 14 1.82 -10.97 26.29
CA GLY A 14 3.25 -11.20 26.50
C GLY A 14 3.60 -12.38 27.41
N LYS A 15 4.70 -12.21 28.15
CA LYS A 15 5.38 -13.28 28.90
C LYS A 15 4.85 -13.49 30.31
N PHE A 16 4.60 -14.74 30.68
CA PHE A 16 4.15 -15.14 32.01
C PHE A 16 4.82 -16.44 32.48
N THR A 17 4.91 -16.61 33.80
CA THR A 17 5.49 -17.78 34.44
C THR A 17 4.47 -18.42 35.38
N ILE A 18 4.35 -19.74 35.32
CA ILE A 18 3.51 -20.52 36.23
C ILE A 18 4.39 -21.23 37.25
N THR A 19 4.03 -21.11 38.53
CA THR A 19 4.72 -21.78 39.65
C THR A 19 3.73 -22.37 40.62
N SER A 20 4.06 -23.51 41.23
CA SER A 20 3.28 -24.10 42.31
C SER A 20 4.02 -24.01 43.63
N VAL A 21 3.27 -23.86 44.73
CA VAL A 21 3.79 -23.86 46.10
C VAL A 21 2.93 -24.83 46.92
N ASP A 22 3.55 -25.72 47.69
CA ASP A 22 2.83 -26.64 48.58
C ASP A 22 2.48 -26.01 49.94
N ALA A 23 1.75 -26.75 50.78
CA ALA A 23 1.27 -26.25 52.07
C ALA A 23 2.40 -25.94 53.08
N ILE A 24 3.62 -26.39 52.84
CA ILE A 24 4.79 -26.18 53.70
C ILE A 24 5.83 -25.26 53.05
N GLY A 25 5.52 -24.68 51.89
CA GLY A 25 6.32 -23.65 51.23
C GLY A 25 7.32 -24.14 50.20
N ASN A 26 7.35 -25.43 49.83
CA ASN A 26 8.19 -25.88 48.72
C ASN A 26 7.66 -25.32 47.39
N ARG A 27 8.55 -24.82 46.54
CA ARG A 27 8.20 -24.22 45.24
C ARG A 27 8.67 -25.12 44.10
N SER A 28 7.86 -25.27 43.05
CA SER A 28 8.29 -25.92 41.80
C SER A 28 9.20 -25.02 40.98
N ASP A 29 9.79 -25.58 39.92
CA ASP A 29 10.40 -24.79 38.86
C ASP A 29 9.36 -23.90 38.17
N ASP A 30 9.84 -22.81 37.58
CA ASP A 30 9.05 -21.86 36.81
C ASP A 30 8.78 -22.42 35.41
N VAL A 31 7.52 -22.34 34.96
CA VAL A 31 7.12 -22.69 33.59
C VAL A 31 6.81 -21.41 32.81
N PRO A 32 7.68 -20.95 31.88
CA PRO A 32 7.42 -19.76 31.08
C PRO A 32 6.43 -20.05 29.95
N LEU A 33 5.61 -19.05 29.61
CA LEU A 33 4.74 -19.04 28.45
C LEU A 33 4.71 -17.61 27.88
N ASP A 34 4.63 -17.53 26.56
CA ASP A 34 4.66 -16.28 25.80
C ASP A 34 3.57 -16.35 24.75
N ILE A 35 2.76 -15.29 24.64
CA ILE A 35 1.63 -15.23 23.70
C ILE A 35 1.62 -13.89 22.99
N MET A 36 1.21 -13.92 21.72
CA MET A 36 0.96 -12.74 20.91
C MET A 36 -0.53 -12.58 20.63
N LYS A 37 -1.10 -11.41 20.93
CA LYS A 37 -2.53 -11.09 20.79
C LYS A 37 -2.79 -10.10 19.66
N GLU A 38 -2.01 -9.04 19.57
CA GLU A 38 -2.27 -7.93 18.65
C GLU A 38 -2.10 -8.36 17.20
N THR A 39 -3.06 -7.95 16.38
CA THR A 39 -3.01 -8.15 14.94
C THR A 39 -2.31 -6.95 14.32
N PRO A 40 -1.22 -7.14 13.56
CA PRO A 40 -0.53 -6.03 12.93
C PRO A 40 -1.41 -5.34 11.89
N VAL A 41 -1.11 -4.07 11.62
CA VAL A 41 -1.76 -3.29 10.55
C VAL A 41 -0.71 -2.76 9.58
N ILE A 42 -1.11 -2.57 8.33
CA ILE A 42 -0.29 -1.98 7.28
C ILE A 42 -1.10 -0.92 6.53
N SER A 43 -0.45 0.18 6.16
CA SER A 43 -1.05 1.26 5.38
C SER A 43 -0.04 1.86 4.41
N LEU A 44 -0.51 2.39 3.29
CA LEU A 44 0.30 3.26 2.43
C LEU A 44 0.70 4.52 3.21
N SER A 45 1.98 4.91 3.15
CA SER A 45 2.45 6.15 3.77
C SER A 45 1.77 7.35 3.09
N PRO A 46 1.29 8.36 3.83
CA PRO A 46 0.72 9.57 3.23
C PRO A 46 1.66 10.28 2.23
N ASP A 47 2.98 10.19 2.45
CA ASP A 47 3.98 10.79 1.56
C ASP A 47 4.13 10.01 0.24
N SER A 48 3.71 8.75 0.21
CA SER A 48 3.67 7.88 -0.97
C SER A 48 2.25 7.75 -1.54
N ASP A 49 1.25 8.44 -0.99
CA ASP A 49 -0.15 8.37 -1.41
C ASP A 49 -0.50 9.57 -2.29
N SER A 50 -0.16 9.44 -3.57
CA SER A 50 -0.21 10.55 -4.52
C SER A 50 -1.62 10.77 -5.06
N GLY A 51 -2.04 12.01 -5.26
CA GLY A 51 -3.37 12.27 -5.85
C GLY A 51 -4.44 12.37 -4.77
N THR A 52 -5.43 11.48 -4.78
CA THR A 52 -6.53 11.52 -3.80
C THR A 52 -6.12 10.78 -2.52
N ALA A 53 -5.87 11.53 -1.44
CA ALA A 53 -5.46 10.92 -0.18
C ALA A 53 -6.48 9.88 0.34
N GLY A 54 -5.98 8.72 0.74
CA GLY A 54 -6.70 7.62 1.38
C GLY A 54 -7.37 6.65 0.42
N ASP A 55 -7.17 6.77 -0.90
CA ASP A 55 -7.74 5.84 -1.88
C ASP A 55 -6.84 4.63 -2.19
N ASN A 56 -5.60 4.64 -1.69
CA ASN A 56 -4.54 3.65 -1.98
C ASN A 56 -4.17 3.53 -3.47
N ILE A 57 -4.29 4.63 -4.22
CA ILE A 57 -3.85 4.74 -5.61
C ILE A 57 -2.70 5.74 -5.66
N THR A 58 -1.58 5.35 -6.26
CA THR A 58 -0.40 6.21 -6.30
C THR A 58 0.41 6.06 -7.58
N ARG A 59 1.03 7.16 -8.02
CA ARG A 59 2.04 7.17 -9.07
C ARG A 59 3.45 6.87 -8.57
N ASP A 60 3.63 6.82 -7.26
CA ASP A 60 4.90 6.42 -6.66
C ASP A 60 5.10 4.93 -6.89
N ASN A 61 6.07 4.58 -7.75
CA ASN A 61 6.38 3.19 -8.08
C ASN A 61 7.27 2.50 -7.04
N GLN A 62 7.74 3.20 -6.01
CA GLN A 62 8.43 2.63 -4.85
C GLN A 62 7.79 3.17 -3.56
N PRO A 63 6.49 2.90 -3.34
CA PRO A 63 5.77 3.48 -2.22
C PRO A 63 6.29 2.92 -0.91
N THR A 64 6.29 3.77 0.12
CA THR A 64 6.59 3.35 1.49
C THR A 64 5.30 2.93 2.19
N PHE A 65 5.34 1.78 2.86
CA PHE A 65 4.27 1.26 3.70
C PHE A 65 4.65 1.41 5.17
N ILE A 66 3.72 1.87 6.00
CA ILE A 66 3.89 1.99 7.45
C ILE A 66 3.19 0.80 8.13
N ILE A 67 3.86 0.22 9.12
CA ILE A 67 3.39 -0.95 9.85
C ILE A 67 3.19 -0.58 11.31
N GLY A 68 2.02 -0.94 11.85
CA GLY A 68 1.60 -0.58 13.20
C GLY A 68 0.91 -1.72 13.96
N ASN A 69 0.43 -1.38 15.16
CA ASN A 69 -0.22 -2.29 16.09
C ASN A 69 0.63 -3.54 16.42
N LEU A 70 1.93 -3.33 16.62
CA LEU A 70 2.88 -4.37 16.99
C LEU A 70 3.13 -4.34 18.49
N GLU A 71 3.12 -5.52 19.12
CA GLU A 71 3.58 -5.69 20.50
C GLU A 71 5.08 -5.40 20.61
N SER A 72 5.53 -4.95 21.79
CA SER A 72 6.90 -4.49 22.00
C SER A 72 7.99 -5.57 21.85
N ASP A 73 7.59 -6.84 21.95
CA ASP A 73 8.44 -8.03 21.84
C ASP A 73 8.41 -8.70 20.46
N VAL A 74 7.75 -8.08 19.47
CA VAL A 74 7.90 -8.45 18.06
C VAL A 74 9.35 -8.22 17.61
N VAL A 75 9.95 -9.26 17.03
CA VAL A 75 11.35 -9.26 16.58
C VAL A 75 11.50 -9.42 15.06
N VAL A 76 10.50 -9.99 14.38
CA VAL A 76 10.49 -10.14 12.93
C VAL A 76 9.20 -9.57 12.37
N VAL A 77 9.32 -8.72 11.36
CA VAL A 77 8.21 -8.15 10.59
C VAL A 77 8.50 -8.35 9.12
N GLN A 78 7.55 -8.95 8.40
CA GLN A 78 7.66 -9.24 6.98
C GLN A 78 6.43 -8.73 6.23
N VAL A 79 6.62 -8.19 5.04
CA VAL A 79 5.55 -7.74 4.16
C VAL A 79 5.40 -8.73 3.01
N ASP A 80 4.20 -9.25 2.82
CA ASP A 80 3.81 -10.05 1.68
C ASP A 80 3.17 -9.14 0.63
N ILE A 81 3.73 -9.15 -0.59
CA ILE A 81 3.18 -8.49 -1.78
C ILE A 81 2.88 -9.56 -2.81
N ASN A 82 1.59 -9.83 -3.06
CA ASN A 82 1.11 -10.84 -4.02
C ASN A 82 1.77 -12.24 -3.82
N GLY A 83 2.05 -12.63 -2.57
CA GLY A 83 2.68 -13.90 -2.20
C GLY A 83 4.21 -13.86 -2.14
N THR A 84 4.84 -12.74 -2.49
CA THR A 84 6.29 -12.56 -2.34
C THR A 84 6.59 -11.85 -1.03
N VAL A 85 7.41 -12.46 -0.18
CA VAL A 85 7.68 -11.98 1.18
C VAL A 85 9.00 -11.22 1.25
N TYR A 86 8.96 -10.05 1.88
CA TYR A 86 10.09 -9.16 2.11
C TYR A 86 10.23 -8.86 3.60
N ASN A 87 11.44 -8.55 4.06
CA ASN A 87 11.65 -8.09 5.42
C ASN A 87 11.34 -6.59 5.52
N ALA A 88 10.62 -6.19 6.56
CA ALA A 88 10.43 -4.79 6.90
C ALA A 88 11.65 -4.23 7.64
N GLU A 89 11.76 -2.91 7.66
CA GLU A 89 12.79 -2.16 8.37
C GLU A 89 12.17 -1.40 9.54
N LYS A 90 13.00 -1.05 10.53
CA LYS A 90 12.60 -0.24 11.68
C LYS A 90 13.44 1.02 11.72
N ASN A 91 12.79 2.18 11.67
CA ASN A 91 13.50 3.46 11.68
C ASN A 91 13.99 3.83 13.10
N ALA A 92 14.69 4.97 13.21
CA ALA A 92 15.26 5.46 14.48
C ALA A 92 14.19 5.77 15.55
N ASP A 93 12.97 6.13 15.13
CA ASP A 93 11.83 6.40 16.02
C ASP A 93 11.11 5.11 16.45
N GLY A 94 11.57 3.95 15.98
CA GLY A 94 10.99 2.66 16.29
C GLY A 94 9.75 2.30 15.46
N VAL A 95 9.45 3.06 14.41
CA VAL A 95 8.36 2.79 13.48
C VAL A 95 8.84 1.76 12.44
N TRP A 96 8.03 0.72 12.24
CA TRP A 96 8.27 -0.27 11.21
C TRP A 96 7.73 0.21 9.86
N PHE A 97 8.49 -0.02 8.80
CA PHE A 97 8.13 0.38 7.45
C PHE A 97 8.71 -0.59 6.41
N PHE A 98 8.19 -0.52 5.19
CA PHE A 98 8.75 -1.25 4.05
C PHE A 98 8.67 -0.38 2.80
N THR A 99 9.75 -0.36 2.02
CA THR A 99 9.80 0.28 0.70
C THR A 99 10.37 -0.72 -0.29
N PRO A 100 9.71 -0.99 -1.44
CA PRO A 100 10.28 -1.87 -2.47
C PRO A 100 11.66 -1.37 -2.91
N GLY A 101 12.65 -2.27 -2.96
CA GLY A 101 14.00 -1.94 -3.43
C GLY A 101 14.11 -1.76 -4.95
N THR A 102 13.04 -2.10 -5.69
CA THR A 102 12.92 -1.91 -7.13
C THR A 102 11.53 -1.35 -7.44
N PRO A 103 11.41 -0.49 -8.47
CA PRO A 103 10.10 -0.01 -8.94
C PRO A 103 9.12 -1.15 -9.23
N LEU A 104 7.93 -1.02 -8.67
CA LEU A 104 6.76 -1.79 -9.02
C LEU A 104 6.22 -1.30 -10.37
N ALA A 105 5.67 -2.21 -11.16
CA ALA A 105 4.99 -1.85 -12.40
C ALA A 105 3.57 -1.34 -12.08
N ASP A 106 2.95 -0.66 -13.04
CA ASP A 106 1.54 -0.29 -12.93
C ASP A 106 0.67 -1.55 -12.78
N GLY A 107 -0.28 -1.48 -11.85
CA GLY A 107 -1.15 -2.60 -11.51
C GLY A 107 -1.61 -2.59 -10.06
N SER A 108 -2.44 -3.59 -9.73
CA SER A 108 -2.99 -3.76 -8.39
C SER A 108 -2.21 -4.80 -7.59
N TYR A 109 -1.88 -4.45 -6.35
CA TYR A 109 -1.09 -5.25 -5.42
C TYR A 109 -1.89 -5.52 -4.15
N THR A 110 -2.00 -6.80 -3.79
CA THR A 110 -2.52 -7.24 -2.49
C THR A 110 -1.36 -7.35 -1.52
N ILE A 111 -1.43 -6.59 -0.42
CA ILE A 111 -0.32 -6.43 0.52
C ILE A 111 -0.78 -6.77 1.93
N SER A 112 0.00 -7.57 2.65
CA SER A 112 -0.26 -7.89 4.06
C SER A 112 1.04 -7.96 4.86
N VAL A 113 0.95 -7.94 6.19
CA VAL A 113 2.12 -8.04 7.07
C VAL A 113 2.03 -9.26 7.98
N ILE A 114 3.17 -9.89 8.20
CA ILE A 114 3.39 -10.99 9.12
C ILE A 114 4.32 -10.49 10.23
N ALA A 115 3.89 -10.62 11.47
CA ALA A 115 4.68 -10.23 12.65
C ALA A 115 4.91 -11.46 13.54
N SER A 116 6.14 -11.63 14.00
CA SER A 116 6.55 -12.73 14.87
C SER A 116 7.37 -12.25 16.07
N ASP A 117 7.10 -12.83 17.23
CA ASP A 117 7.87 -12.61 18.46
C ASP A 117 9.02 -13.61 18.62
N ALA A 118 9.81 -13.44 19.69
CA ALA A 118 10.96 -14.31 19.97
C ALA A 118 10.59 -15.73 20.41
N ALA A 119 9.35 -15.96 20.86
CA ALA A 119 8.83 -17.28 21.21
C ALA A 119 8.28 -18.03 19.99
N GLY A 120 8.19 -17.38 18.83
CA GLY A 120 7.69 -17.94 17.58
C GLY A 120 6.18 -17.82 17.41
N ASN A 121 5.50 -17.01 18.24
CA ASN A 121 4.11 -16.67 17.95
C ASN A 121 4.04 -15.78 16.71
N GLN A 122 3.01 -15.98 15.88
CA GLN A 122 2.84 -15.24 14.64
C GLN A 122 1.43 -14.65 14.53
N LYS A 123 1.32 -13.45 13.95
CA LYS A 123 0.07 -12.79 13.56
C LYS A 123 0.20 -12.21 12.15
N ASN A 124 -0.89 -12.30 11.40
CA ASN A 124 -1.00 -11.74 10.05
C ASN A 124 -2.05 -10.62 10.05
N SER A 125 -1.79 -9.54 9.33
CA SER A 125 -2.78 -8.47 9.16
C SER A 125 -3.92 -8.89 8.24
N LEU A 126 -4.99 -8.07 8.23
CA LEU A 126 -5.86 -8.02 7.06
C LEU A 126 -5.07 -7.46 5.86
N PRO A 127 -5.32 -7.95 4.64
CA PRO A 127 -4.68 -7.41 3.45
C PRO A 127 -5.28 -6.04 3.09
N ILE A 128 -4.45 -5.20 2.48
CA ILE A 128 -4.87 -3.98 1.76
C ILE A 128 -4.62 -4.17 0.26
N THR A 129 -5.37 -3.44 -0.55
CA THR A 129 -5.13 -3.35 -1.99
C THR A 129 -4.57 -1.97 -2.30
N VAL A 130 -3.43 -1.93 -2.97
CA VAL A 130 -2.78 -0.70 -3.44
C VAL A 130 -2.62 -0.77 -4.95
N THR A 131 -2.94 0.31 -5.65
CA THR A 131 -2.80 0.40 -7.09
C THR A 131 -1.66 1.35 -7.42
N ILE A 132 -0.69 0.87 -8.20
CA ILE A 132 0.34 1.70 -8.81
C ILE A 132 -0.16 2.13 -10.17
N ASP A 133 -0.22 3.43 -10.38
CA ASP A 133 -0.65 4.07 -11.62
C ASP A 133 0.27 5.25 -11.93
N SER A 134 1.33 4.98 -12.67
CA SER A 134 2.40 5.93 -13.01
C SER A 134 2.40 6.32 -14.48
N THR A 135 1.42 5.83 -15.25
CA THR A 135 1.33 6.05 -16.69
C THR A 135 0.22 7.03 -17.03
N LEU A 136 0.53 7.90 -18.00
CA LEU A 136 -0.43 8.80 -18.63
C LEU A 136 -0.05 8.92 -20.09
N THR A 137 -0.93 8.48 -20.97
CA THR A 137 -0.78 8.50 -22.41
C THR A 137 -0.84 9.94 -22.92
N VAL A 138 0.06 10.27 -23.86
CA VAL A 138 0.00 11.57 -24.55
C VAL A 138 -1.24 11.57 -25.44
N PRO A 139 -2.15 12.53 -25.26
CA PRO A 139 -3.34 12.63 -26.10
C PRO A 139 -2.95 13.05 -27.52
N GLU A 140 -3.73 12.61 -28.50
CA GLU A 140 -3.57 13.04 -29.89
C GLU A 140 -4.69 14.03 -30.25
N ILE A 141 -4.32 15.14 -30.90
CA ILE A 141 -5.26 16.11 -31.47
C ILE A 141 -5.16 16.10 -32.98
N ALA A 142 -6.31 16.01 -33.65
CA ALA A 142 -6.41 16.04 -35.10
C ALA A 142 -7.57 16.95 -35.53
N LEU A 143 -7.50 17.48 -36.75
CA LEU A 143 -8.66 18.10 -37.40
C LEU A 143 -9.75 17.03 -37.59
N ALA A 144 -11.02 17.40 -37.35
CA ALA A 144 -12.11 16.48 -37.62
C ALA A 144 -12.26 16.25 -39.14
N ALA A 145 -12.98 15.19 -39.53
CA ALA A 145 -13.15 14.84 -40.93
C ALA A 145 -13.75 16.00 -41.74
N GLY A 146 -13.08 16.39 -42.83
CA GLY A 146 -13.49 17.50 -43.70
C GLY A 146 -13.10 18.91 -43.21
N GLU A 147 -12.39 18.99 -42.08
CA GLU A 147 -11.92 20.28 -41.54
C GLU A 147 -10.60 20.73 -42.18
N ASP A 148 -9.78 19.79 -42.66
CA ASP A 148 -8.55 20.08 -43.45
C ASP A 148 -8.94 20.50 -44.87
N ASN A 149 -9.41 21.75 -44.99
CA ASN A 149 -10.06 22.30 -46.16
C ASN A 149 -9.29 23.50 -46.77
N GLY A 150 -7.99 23.54 -46.50
CA GLY A 150 -7.03 24.48 -47.07
C GLY A 150 -6.66 24.12 -48.51
N ALA A 151 -5.40 24.39 -48.86
CA ALA A 151 -4.89 24.09 -50.21
C ALA A 151 -4.58 22.60 -50.42
N SER A 152 -4.39 21.85 -49.34
CA SER A 152 -4.26 20.40 -49.29
C SER A 152 -5.25 19.84 -48.27
N ASP A 153 -5.61 18.56 -48.41
CA ASP A 153 -6.46 17.81 -47.50
C ASP A 153 -5.65 16.87 -46.59
N SER A 154 -4.35 17.13 -46.45
CA SER A 154 -3.42 16.31 -45.66
C SER A 154 -2.27 17.10 -45.02
N ASP A 155 -2.37 18.43 -44.91
CA ASP A 155 -1.35 19.27 -44.29
C ASP A 155 -1.81 19.89 -42.95
N ASN A 156 -3.00 19.55 -42.47
CA ASN A 156 -3.62 20.06 -41.26
C ASN A 156 -3.85 21.58 -41.28
N VAL A 157 -4.20 22.14 -42.45
CA VAL A 157 -4.42 23.57 -42.65
C VAL A 157 -5.88 23.83 -43.06
N THR A 158 -6.60 24.60 -42.26
CA THR A 158 -7.94 25.07 -42.62
C THR A 158 -7.89 26.34 -43.48
N ASN A 159 -8.89 26.59 -44.32
CA ASN A 159 -8.95 27.82 -45.11
C ASN A 159 -9.37 29.04 -44.28
N HIS A 160 -9.06 30.24 -44.79
CA HIS A 160 -9.31 31.52 -44.12
C HIS A 160 -10.79 31.86 -43.87
N ASN A 161 -11.72 31.18 -44.53
CA ASN A 161 -13.17 31.34 -44.30
C ASN A 161 -13.69 30.37 -43.24
N HIS A 162 -12.87 29.42 -42.79
CA HIS A 162 -13.22 28.44 -41.77
C HIS A 162 -12.77 28.91 -40.38
N THR A 163 -13.56 29.78 -39.77
CA THR A 163 -13.21 30.47 -38.52
C THR A 163 -13.49 29.67 -37.24
N GLN A 164 -14.07 28.48 -37.35
CA GLN A 164 -14.42 27.60 -36.22
C GLN A 164 -14.08 26.15 -36.55
N PRO A 165 -12.79 25.80 -36.72
CA PRO A 165 -12.39 24.44 -37.00
C PRO A 165 -12.73 23.52 -35.82
N LYS A 166 -13.13 22.30 -36.14
CA LYS A 166 -13.39 21.24 -35.17
C LYS A 166 -12.18 20.32 -35.06
N PHE A 167 -11.93 19.86 -33.85
CA PHE A 167 -10.87 18.90 -33.55
C PHE A 167 -11.46 17.65 -32.91
N THR A 168 -10.81 16.53 -33.15
CA THR A 168 -11.00 15.31 -32.38
C THR A 168 -9.81 15.14 -31.44
N LEU A 169 -10.11 14.71 -30.21
CA LEU A 169 -9.13 14.25 -29.25
C LEU A 169 -9.19 12.73 -29.19
N GLN A 170 -8.05 12.09 -29.29
CA GLN A 170 -7.89 10.64 -29.31
C GLN A 170 -6.84 10.21 -28.27
N HIS A 171 -6.83 8.92 -27.93
CA HIS A 171 -5.90 8.34 -26.96
C HIS A 171 -5.93 9.03 -25.58
N ILE A 172 -7.12 9.39 -25.11
CA ILE A 172 -7.34 9.91 -23.76
C ILE A 172 -7.52 8.72 -22.81
N ASP A 173 -6.71 8.63 -21.76
CA ASP A 173 -6.87 7.58 -20.77
C ASP A 173 -8.20 7.74 -20.01
N ALA A 174 -8.74 6.61 -19.53
CA ALA A 174 -10.08 6.55 -18.96
C ALA A 174 -10.24 7.37 -17.67
N ASP A 175 -9.13 7.64 -16.98
CA ASP A 175 -9.02 8.34 -15.71
C ASP A 175 -8.59 9.82 -15.87
N VAL A 176 -8.40 10.30 -17.10
CA VAL A 176 -8.13 11.72 -17.37
C VAL A 176 -9.29 12.60 -16.91
N THR A 177 -9.01 13.55 -16.03
CA THR A 177 -10.01 14.47 -15.47
C THR A 177 -10.15 15.78 -16.26
N GLY A 178 -9.20 16.10 -17.14
CA GLY A 178 -9.26 17.31 -17.95
C GLY A 178 -8.24 17.35 -19.08
N VAL A 179 -8.62 17.99 -20.18
CA VAL A 179 -7.75 18.27 -21.33
C VAL A 179 -7.78 19.78 -21.60
N THR A 180 -6.62 20.37 -21.85
CA THR A 180 -6.48 21.80 -22.19
C THR A 180 -5.92 21.94 -23.60
N VAL A 181 -6.54 22.80 -24.42
CA VAL A 181 -6.06 23.17 -25.76
C VAL A 181 -5.62 24.63 -25.74
N ASN A 182 -4.35 24.88 -26.04
CA ASN A 182 -3.79 26.23 -26.12
C ASN A 182 -3.72 26.68 -27.58
N VAL A 183 -4.41 27.78 -27.91
CA VAL A 183 -4.38 28.39 -29.24
C VAL A 183 -3.43 29.58 -29.21
N THR A 184 -2.44 29.59 -30.11
CA THR A 184 -1.54 30.73 -30.30
C THR A 184 -1.76 31.33 -31.67
N HIS A 185 -1.79 32.66 -31.74
CA HIS A 185 -1.83 33.38 -33.00
C HIS A 185 -0.43 33.93 -33.29
N ASN A 186 0.11 33.61 -34.46
CA ASN A 186 1.32 34.28 -34.94
C ASN A 186 0.94 35.73 -35.29
N ALA A 187 1.62 36.69 -34.65
CA ALA A 187 1.47 38.12 -34.90
C ALA A 187 2.08 38.54 -36.24
#